data_AF-A0A067SCX1-F1
#
_entry.id   AF-A0A067SCX1-F1
#
_cell.length_a   1.000
_cell.length_b   1.000
_cell.length_c   1.000
_cell.angle_alpha   90.00
_cell.angle_beta   90.00
_cell.angle_gamma   90.00
#
_symmetry.space_group_name_H-M   'P 1'
#
loop_
_entity.id
_entity.type
_entity.pdbx_description
1 polymer ?
#
loop_
_entity_poly.entity_id
_entity_poly.type
_entity_poly.pdbx_seq_one_letter_code
_entity_poly.pdbx_strand_id
1 'polypeptide(L)'
;MTVTENHPFSKLARQIDQYIWTSVILTSAVAATSLINMGRLSLFMAPVMFMITLAHNFTLLGLASRDRRKPTDKLVNTLAPTASKANIIICWILAGLWCLTVLIIIIMSVIISGMTNAMEGWERLAGYIELPMVVAEIFILVVIAAKCSKQRKSTIIQPAHVDWQHFGPPVREVC
;
A
#
# COMPACT_ATOMS: atom_id res chain seq x y z
N MET A 1 -25.12 -1.78 21.83
CA MET A 1 -24.25 -0.64 21.48
C MET A 1 -23.16 -1.15 20.55
N THR A 2 -23.36 -1.05 19.24
CA THR A 2 -22.37 -1.47 18.24
C THR A 2 -21.31 -0.39 18.14
N VAL A 3 -20.14 -0.67 18.74
CA VAL A 3 -18.96 0.19 18.68
C VAL A 3 -18.68 0.52 17.21
N THR A 4 -18.80 1.80 16.87
CA THR A 4 -18.53 2.36 15.55
C THR A 4 -17.10 1.99 15.14
N GLU A 5 -16.94 1.07 14.19
CA GLU A 5 -15.62 0.57 13.72
C GLU A 5 -14.76 1.65 13.05
N ASN A 6 -15.32 2.84 12.83
CA ASN A 6 -14.62 4.06 12.40
C ASN A 6 -13.81 4.73 13.52
N HIS A 7 -13.89 4.25 14.75
CA HIS A 7 -13.08 4.79 15.84
C HIS A 7 -11.59 4.54 15.55
N PRO A 8 -10.70 5.54 15.76
CA PRO A 8 -9.28 5.43 15.43
C PRO A 8 -8.53 4.39 16.30
N PHE A 9 -9.21 3.86 17.31
CA PHE A 9 -8.77 2.79 18.20
C PHE A 9 -9.45 1.44 17.91
N SER A 10 -10.17 1.30 16.80
CA SER A 10 -10.75 0.02 16.40
C SER A 10 -9.65 -0.99 16.08
N LYS A 11 -9.91 -2.29 16.35
CA LYS A 11 -8.94 -3.37 16.08
C LYS A 11 -8.51 -3.37 14.60
N LEU A 12 -9.41 -3.00 13.69
CA LEU A 12 -9.17 -2.97 12.25
C LEU A 12 -8.25 -1.78 11.86
N ALA A 13 -8.47 -0.60 12.43
CA ALA A 13 -7.58 0.55 12.22
C ALA A 13 -6.15 0.27 12.72
N ARG A 14 -6.01 -0.37 13.89
CA ARG A 14 -4.70 -0.78 14.42
C ARG A 14 -3.99 -1.79 13.52
N GLN A 15 -4.74 -2.75 12.96
CA GLN A 15 -4.18 -3.70 11.99
C GLN A 15 -3.70 -2.98 10.72
N ILE A 16 -4.49 -2.07 10.16
CA ILE A 16 -4.09 -1.31 8.96
C ILE A 16 -2.80 -0.53 9.23
N ASP A 17 -2.69 0.16 10.36
CA ASP A 17 -1.44 0.85 10.73
C ASP A 17 -0.24 -0.09 10.83
N GLN A 18 -0.42 -1.28 11.43
CA GLN A 18 0.64 -2.27 11.52
C GLN A 18 1.11 -2.71 10.13
N TYR A 19 0.18 -2.95 9.19
CA TYR A 19 0.53 -3.30 7.82
C TYR A 19 1.20 -2.14 7.08
N ILE A 20 0.76 -0.90 7.27
CA ILE A 20 1.40 0.28 6.67
C ILE A 20 2.84 0.41 7.19
N TRP A 21 3.07 0.28 8.50
CA TRP A 21 4.42 0.28 9.07
C TRP A 21 5.28 -0.88 8.55
N THR A 22 4.68 -2.06 8.38
CA THR A 22 5.38 -3.22 7.80
C THR A 22 5.78 -2.95 6.35
N SER A 23 4.90 -2.35 5.54
CA SER A 23 5.20 -1.91 4.17
C SER A 23 6.31 -0.86 4.16
N VAL A 24 6.29 0.14 5.05
CA VAL A 24 7.40 1.13 5.14
C VAL A 24 8.74 0.46 5.43
N ILE A 25 8.80 -0.48 6.37
CA ILE A 25 10.03 -1.21 6.69
C ILE A 25 10.47 -2.07 5.51
N LEU A 26 9.55 -2.83 4.91
CA LEU A 26 9.86 -3.74 3.82
C LEU A 26 10.29 -3.00 2.57
N THR A 27 9.57 -1.96 2.15
CA THR A 27 9.97 -1.08 1.05
C THR A 27 11.35 -0.46 1.28
N SER A 28 11.67 -0.05 2.52
CA SER A 28 12.99 0.48 2.86
C SER A 28 14.10 -0.58 2.75
N ALA A 29 13.80 -1.83 3.14
CA ALA A 29 14.72 -2.94 2.95
C ALA A 29 14.95 -3.22 1.46
N VAL A 30 13.88 -3.27 0.65
CA VAL A 30 13.95 -3.43 -0.81
C VAL A 30 14.87 -2.36 -1.42
N ALA A 31 14.64 -1.09 -1.08
CA ALA A 31 15.45 0.01 -1.58
C ALA A 31 16.93 -0.10 -1.17
N ALA A 32 17.21 -0.50 0.07
CA ALA A 32 18.57 -0.74 0.54
C ALA A 32 19.25 -1.87 -0.25
N THR A 33 18.56 -2.99 -0.47
CA THR A 33 19.07 -4.08 -1.33
C THR A 33 19.29 -3.61 -2.77
N SER A 34 18.35 -2.87 -3.37
CA SER A 34 18.51 -2.36 -4.74
C SER A 34 19.68 -1.36 -4.87
N LEU A 35 19.93 -0.54 -3.84
CA LEU A 35 21.06 0.40 -3.82
C LEU A 35 22.40 -0.32 -3.67
N ILE A 36 22.48 -1.34 -2.82
CA ILE A 36 23.68 -2.18 -2.68
C ILE A 36 23.98 -2.91 -3.99
N ASN A 37 22.93 -3.29 -4.73
CA ASN A 37 23.06 -3.99 -6.00
C ASN A 37 23.47 -3.09 -7.19
N MET A 38 23.74 -1.79 -6.96
CA MET A 38 24.16 -0.76 -7.92
C MET A 38 23.86 -1.08 -9.40
N GLY A 39 22.60 -0.90 -9.79
CA GLY A 39 22.22 -0.47 -11.15
C GLY A 39 22.27 -1.49 -12.29
N ARG A 40 22.58 -2.77 -12.06
CA ARG A 40 22.63 -3.77 -13.16
C ARG A 40 21.31 -4.48 -13.45
N LEU A 41 20.58 -4.90 -12.42
CA LEU A 41 19.34 -5.68 -12.55
C LEU A 41 18.08 -4.84 -12.28
N SER A 42 18.12 -4.02 -11.22
CA SER A 42 17.09 -3.02 -10.97
C SER A 42 17.49 -1.72 -11.64
N LEU A 43 16.94 -1.46 -12.84
CA LEU A 43 16.79 -0.10 -13.35
C LEU A 43 16.24 0.80 -12.23
N PHE A 44 16.45 2.11 -12.30
CA PHE A 44 15.94 3.13 -11.35
C PHE A 44 14.45 3.02 -10.96
N MET A 45 13.69 2.13 -11.58
CA MET A 45 12.34 1.73 -11.26
C MET A 45 12.12 1.30 -9.80
N ALA A 46 12.92 0.40 -9.20
CA ALA A 46 12.64 -0.02 -7.81
C ALA A 46 12.84 1.11 -6.80
N PRO A 47 13.92 1.93 -6.87
CA PRO A 47 14.05 3.13 -6.05
C PRO A 47 12.96 4.19 -6.30
N VAL A 48 12.50 4.38 -7.55
CA VAL A 48 11.40 5.31 -7.86
C VAL A 48 10.08 4.80 -7.27
N MET A 49 9.79 3.52 -7.44
CA MET A 49 8.61 2.87 -6.87
C MET A 49 8.61 2.89 -5.35
N PHE A 50 9.79 2.74 -4.74
CA PHE A 50 9.99 2.95 -3.32
C PHE A 50 9.55 4.34 -2.88
N MET A 51 10.03 5.41 -3.53
CA MET A 51 9.70 6.79 -3.18
C MET A 51 8.19 7.07 -3.28
N ILE A 52 7.54 6.55 -4.33
CA ILE A 52 6.09 6.70 -4.54
C ILE A 52 5.31 5.95 -3.44
N THR A 53 5.70 4.71 -3.13
CA THR A 53 5.04 3.88 -2.12
C THR A 53 5.20 4.48 -0.72
N LEU A 54 6.40 4.97 -0.41
CA LEU A 54 6.71 5.62 0.84
C LEU A 54 5.94 6.93 1.00
N ALA A 55 5.87 7.77 -0.04
CA ALA A 55 5.07 9.00 -0.03
C ALA A 55 3.58 8.71 0.21
N HIS A 56 3.04 7.67 -0.43
CA HIS A 56 1.66 7.23 -0.22
C HIS A 56 1.43 6.79 1.24
N ASN A 57 2.29 5.92 1.78
CA ASN A 57 2.19 5.42 3.14
C ASN A 57 2.32 6.53 4.19
N PHE A 58 3.26 7.48 4.01
CA PHE A 58 3.38 8.64 4.89
C PHE A 58 2.16 9.56 4.82
N THR A 59 1.58 9.74 3.63
CA THR A 59 0.35 10.52 3.48
C THR A 59 -0.80 9.87 4.27
N LEU A 60 -0.95 8.55 4.18
CA LEU A 60 -1.95 7.80 4.95
C LEU A 60 -1.72 7.88 6.46
N LEU A 61 -0.48 7.71 6.92
CA LEU A 61 -0.13 7.85 8.34
C LEU A 61 -0.35 9.29 8.84
N GLY A 62 -0.01 10.28 8.02
CA GLY A 62 -0.25 11.70 8.32
C GLY A 62 -1.73 12.00 8.49
N LEU A 63 -2.57 11.54 7.56
CA LEU A 63 -4.03 11.68 7.64
C LEU A 63 -4.61 10.93 8.84
N ALA A 64 -4.16 9.69 9.09
CA ALA A 64 -4.59 8.89 10.23
C ALA A 64 -4.18 9.53 11.58
N SER A 65 -2.98 10.10 11.66
CA SER A 65 -2.50 10.81 12.86
C SER A 65 -3.29 12.09 13.12
N ARG A 66 -3.70 12.80 12.07
CA ARG A 66 -4.53 14.00 12.17
C ARG A 66 -5.92 13.67 12.70
N ASP A 67 -6.51 12.56 12.27
CA ASP A 67 -7.81 12.12 12.77
C ASP A 67 -7.76 11.58 14.19
N ARG A 68 -6.65 10.98 14.62
CA ARG A 68 -6.41 10.61 16.03
C ARG A 68 -6.38 11.79 17.00
N ARG A 69 -6.02 12.98 16.52
CA ARG A 69 -5.94 14.21 17.34
C ARG A 69 -7.27 14.94 17.45
N LYS A 70 -8.28 14.56 16.67
CA LYS A 70 -9.62 15.18 16.72
C LYS A 70 -10.43 14.57 17.88
N PRO A 71 -11.26 15.35 18.57
CA PRO A 71 -12.15 14.83 19.60
C PRO A 71 -13.16 13.84 19.00
N THR A 72 -13.47 12.78 19.75
CA THR A 72 -14.30 11.65 19.31
C THR A 72 -15.65 12.09 18.73
N ASP A 73 -16.24 13.15 19.27
CA ASP A 73 -17.53 13.72 18.81
C ASP A 73 -17.48 14.24 17.37
N LYS A 74 -16.30 14.71 16.93
CA LYS A 74 -16.08 15.14 15.54
C LYS A 74 -15.75 13.98 14.59
N LEU A 75 -15.56 12.77 15.10
CA LEU A 75 -15.23 11.57 14.32
C LEU A 75 -16.44 10.67 14.01
N VAL A 76 -17.53 10.79 14.76
CA VAL A 76 -18.68 9.87 14.69
C VAL A 76 -19.32 9.80 13.29
N ASN A 77 -19.24 10.89 12.51
CA ASN A 77 -19.86 10.99 11.19
C ASN A 77 -18.85 11.11 10.03
N THR A 78 -17.55 11.02 10.32
CA THR A 78 -16.49 11.15 9.30
C THR A 78 -15.93 9.78 8.92
N LEU A 79 -15.73 9.53 7.62
CA LEU A 79 -15.03 8.34 7.18
C LEU A 79 -13.56 8.40 7.59
N ALA A 80 -13.03 7.25 8.00
CA ALA A 80 -11.59 7.10 8.13
C ALA A 80 -10.92 7.36 6.76
N PRO A 81 -9.79 8.09 6.71
CA PRO A 81 -9.11 8.44 5.46
C PRO A 81 -8.64 7.19 4.73
N THR A 82 -8.30 6.13 5.46
CA THR A 82 -7.98 4.78 4.93
C THR A 82 -9.16 4.14 4.18
N ALA A 83 -10.41 4.52 4.48
CA ALA A 83 -11.62 4.00 3.85
C ALA A 83 -12.05 4.79 2.60
N SER A 84 -11.27 5.80 2.16
CA SER A 84 -11.57 6.56 0.94
C SER A 84 -11.46 5.69 -0.32
N LYS A 85 -12.41 5.87 -1.27
CA LYS A 85 -12.37 5.21 -2.59
C LYS A 85 -11.04 5.49 -3.31
N ALA A 86 -10.57 6.72 -3.26
CA ALA A 86 -9.33 7.14 -3.92
C ALA A 86 -8.14 6.36 -3.36
N ASN A 87 -8.05 6.19 -2.04
CA ASN A 87 -6.94 5.46 -1.41
C ASN A 87 -6.94 3.97 -1.76
N ILE A 88 -8.12 3.34 -1.83
CA ILE A 88 -8.24 1.95 -2.26
C ILE A 88 -7.77 1.81 -3.72
N ILE A 89 -8.21 2.71 -4.61
CA ILE A 89 -7.79 2.70 -6.03
C ILE A 89 -6.28 2.90 -6.15
N ILE A 90 -5.71 3.87 -5.41
CA ILE A 90 -4.26 4.13 -5.41
C ILE A 90 -3.49 2.90 -4.91
N CYS A 91 -3.94 2.23 -3.84
CA CYS A 91 -3.30 0.99 -3.36
C CYS A 91 -3.29 -0.11 -4.44
N TRP A 92 -4.38 -0.29 -5.19
CA TRP A 92 -4.42 -1.26 -6.30
C TRP A 92 -3.50 -0.87 -7.46
N ILE A 93 -3.42 0.42 -7.78
CA ILE A 93 -2.49 0.93 -8.80
C ILE A 93 -1.04 0.66 -8.35
N LEU A 94 -0.71 0.95 -7.09
CA LEU A 94 0.62 0.67 -6.54
C LEU A 94 0.95 -0.82 -6.60
N ALA A 95 0.02 -1.70 -6.21
CA ALA A 95 0.22 -3.14 -6.33
C ALA A 95 0.49 -3.57 -7.78
N GLY A 96 -0.26 -3.02 -8.75
CA GLY A 96 -0.03 -3.26 -10.18
C GLY A 96 1.33 -2.77 -10.66
N LEU A 97 1.79 -1.60 -10.21
CA LEU A 97 3.12 -1.09 -10.52
C LEU A 97 4.24 -1.94 -9.91
N TRP A 98 4.07 -2.45 -8.70
CA TRP A 98 5.01 -3.39 -8.10
C TRP A 98 5.05 -4.72 -8.86
N CYS A 99 3.92 -5.24 -9.36
CA CYS A 99 3.91 -6.38 -10.27
C CYS A 99 4.72 -6.10 -11.55
N LEU A 100 4.62 -4.89 -12.10
CA LEU A 100 5.44 -4.48 -13.25
C LEU A 100 6.94 -4.46 -12.90
N THR A 101 7.30 -4.01 -11.70
CA THR A 101 8.68 -4.08 -11.20
C THR A 101 9.20 -5.52 -11.17
N VAL A 102 8.40 -6.46 -10.66
CA VAL A 102 8.75 -7.90 -10.68
C VAL A 102 9.00 -8.40 -12.11
N LEU A 103 8.09 -8.07 -13.04
CA LEU A 103 8.22 -8.46 -14.44
C LEU A 103 9.53 -7.94 -15.04
N ILE A 104 9.86 -6.67 -14.80
CA ILE A 104 11.11 -6.05 -15.28
C ILE A 104 12.33 -6.75 -14.69
N ILE A 105 12.34 -7.05 -13.39
CA ILE A 105 13.44 -7.76 -12.72
C ILE A 105 13.64 -9.15 -13.37
N ILE A 106 12.56 -9.89 -13.63
CA ILE A 106 12.63 -11.21 -14.27
C ILE A 106 13.19 -11.10 -15.70
N ILE A 107 12.66 -10.19 -16.52
CA ILE A 107 13.10 -10.00 -17.90
C ILE A 107 14.59 -9.64 -17.93
N MET A 108 15.03 -8.69 -17.10
CA MET A 108 16.43 -8.29 -17.02
C MET A 108 17.33 -9.42 -16.55
N SER A 109 16.88 -10.21 -15.58
CA SER A 109 17.62 -11.39 -15.10
C SER A 109 17.87 -12.42 -16.21
N VAL A 110 16.87 -12.65 -17.08
CA VAL A 110 16.98 -13.55 -18.23
C VAL A 110 17.92 -12.98 -19.30
N ILE A 111 17.79 -11.69 -19.63
CA ILE A 111 18.65 -11.02 -20.64
C ILE A 111 20.12 -11.09 -20.21
N ILE A 112 20.43 -10.75 -18.96
CA ILE A 112 21.81 -10.77 -18.46
C ILE A 112 22.36 -12.20 -18.40
N SER A 113 21.54 -13.19 -18.01
CA SER A 113 21.95 -14.60 -18.02
C SER A 113 22.24 -15.13 -19.43
N GLY A 114 21.55 -14.61 -20.45
CA GLY A 114 21.74 -14.99 -21.85
C GLY A 114 22.93 -14.32 -22.53
N MET A 115 23.29 -13.10 -22.13
CA MET A 115 24.41 -12.35 -22.73
C MET A 115 25.75 -12.66 -22.06
N THR A 116 25.74 -12.95 -20.77
CA THR A 116 26.93 -13.18 -19.97
C THR A 116 26.83 -14.58 -19.37
N ASN A 117 27.53 -15.55 -19.98
CA ASN A 117 27.72 -16.90 -19.40
C ASN A 117 28.44 -16.89 -18.02
N ALA A 118 28.75 -15.71 -17.49
CA ALA A 118 29.37 -15.46 -16.21
C ALA A 118 28.49 -14.47 -15.42
N MET A 119 27.41 -14.95 -14.81
CA MET A 119 26.92 -14.27 -13.61
C MET A 119 27.84 -14.69 -12.46
N GLU A 120 28.59 -13.76 -11.90
CA GLU A 120 29.28 -13.96 -10.64
C GLU A 120 28.24 -14.36 -9.58
N GLY A 121 28.52 -15.38 -8.77
CA GLY A 121 27.54 -15.98 -7.85
C GLY A 121 26.85 -14.99 -6.90
N TRP A 122 27.48 -13.83 -6.67
CA TRP A 122 26.93 -12.72 -5.90
C TRP A 122 25.70 -12.07 -6.57
N GLU A 123 25.73 -11.86 -7.88
CA GLU A 123 24.63 -11.21 -8.63
C GLU A 123 23.37 -12.10 -8.65
N ARG A 124 23.57 -13.42 -8.79
CA ARG A 124 22.47 -14.40 -8.67
C ARG A 124 21.84 -14.35 -7.28
N LEU A 125 22.67 -14.35 -6.23
CA LEU A 125 22.18 -14.34 -4.85
C LEU A 125 21.35 -13.09 -4.56
N ALA A 126 21.79 -11.93 -5.03
CA ALA A 126 21.08 -10.67 -4.82
C ALA A 126 19.69 -10.65 -5.50
N GLY A 127 19.59 -11.14 -6.74
CA GLY A 127 18.28 -11.30 -7.41
C GLY A 127 17.33 -12.26 -6.67
N TYR A 128 17.87 -13.34 -6.09
CA TYR A 128 17.08 -14.27 -5.26
C TYR A 128 16.60 -13.66 -3.94
N ILE A 129 17.28 -12.62 -3.42
CA ILE A 129 16.88 -11.92 -2.19
C ILE A 129 15.90 -10.78 -2.51
N GLU A 130 16.13 -10.03 -3.57
CA GLU A 130 15.29 -8.90 -3.98
C GLU A 130 13.88 -9.36 -4.40
N LEU A 131 13.78 -10.43 -5.19
CA LEU A 131 12.52 -10.95 -5.69
C LEU A 131 11.49 -11.28 -4.57
N PRO A 132 11.81 -12.09 -3.54
CA PRO A 132 10.86 -12.38 -2.47
C PRO A 132 10.47 -11.15 -1.65
N MET A 133 11.37 -10.16 -1.50
CA MET A 133 11.01 -8.91 -0.81
C MET A 133 10.00 -8.10 -1.61
N VAL A 134 10.19 -7.98 -2.92
CA VAL A 134 9.24 -7.30 -3.82
C VAL A 134 7.89 -8.04 -3.84
N VAL A 135 7.89 -9.37 -3.90
CA VAL A 135 6.66 -10.18 -3.84
C VAL A 135 5.95 -10.01 -2.50
N ALA A 136 6.68 -9.97 -1.39
CA ALA A 136 6.11 -9.71 -0.07
C ALA A 136 5.48 -8.31 0.00
N GLU A 137 6.06 -7.30 -0.65
CA GLU A 137 5.49 -5.95 -0.71
C GLU A 137 4.16 -5.93 -1.46
N ILE A 138 4.08 -6.61 -2.61
CA ILE A 138 2.81 -6.79 -3.35
C ILE A 138 1.75 -7.40 -2.44
N PHE A 139 2.11 -8.48 -1.72
CA PHE A 139 1.18 -9.15 -0.82
C PHE A 139 0.67 -8.21 0.29
N ILE A 140 1.57 -7.41 0.90
CA ILE A 140 1.19 -6.44 1.93
C ILE A 140 0.24 -5.38 1.36
N LEU A 141 0.53 -4.81 0.19
CA LEU A 141 -0.33 -3.81 -0.46
C LEU A 141 -1.72 -4.36 -0.77
N VAL A 142 -1.81 -5.61 -1.25
CA VAL A 142 -3.10 -6.29 -1.47
C VAL A 142 -3.87 -6.48 -0.16
N VAL A 143 -3.18 -6.87 0.92
CA VAL A 143 -3.80 -7.02 2.25
C VAL A 143 -4.30 -5.67 2.78
N ILE A 144 -3.52 -4.59 2.61
CA ILE A 144 -3.93 -3.22 2.95
C ILE A 144 -5.18 -2.84 2.14
N ALA A 145 -5.16 -3.00 0.82
CA ALA A 145 -6.29 -2.68 -0.05
C ALA A 145 -7.57 -3.46 0.33
N ALA A 146 -7.43 -4.75 0.64
CA ALA A 146 -8.53 -5.60 1.08
C ALA A 146 -9.09 -5.15 2.44
N LYS A 147 -8.22 -4.81 3.40
CA LYS A 147 -8.63 -4.32 4.73
C LYS A 147 -9.26 -2.93 4.67
N CYS A 148 -8.71 -2.01 3.88
CA CYS A 148 -9.31 -0.70 3.60
C CYS A 148 -10.69 -0.84 2.94
N SER A 149 -10.84 -1.80 2.01
CA SER A 149 -12.13 -2.12 1.39
C SER A 149 -13.12 -2.70 2.40
N LYS A 150 -12.67 -3.59 3.30
CA LYS A 150 -13.49 -4.15 4.37
C LYS A 150 -13.92 -3.05 5.36
N GLN A 151 -13.01 -2.15 5.72
CA GLN A 151 -13.33 -0.98 6.56
C GLN A 151 -14.44 -0.16 5.90
N ARG A 152 -14.27 0.20 4.63
CA ARG A 152 -15.24 0.97 3.87
C ARG A 152 -16.62 0.31 3.79
N LYS A 153 -16.68 -1.01 3.53
CA LYS A 153 -17.95 -1.75 3.50
C LYS A 153 -18.65 -1.72 4.85
N SER A 154 -17.91 -1.86 5.94
CA SER A 154 -18.46 -1.88 7.30
C SER A 154 -18.92 -0.49 7.73
N THR A 155 -18.26 0.57 7.27
CA THR A 155 -18.66 1.97 7.48
C THR A 155 -19.95 2.36 6.75
N ILE A 156 -20.15 1.91 5.50
CA ILE A 156 -21.30 2.31 4.66
C ILE A 156 -22.63 1.67 5.11
N ILE A 157 -22.59 0.53 5.80
CA ILE A 157 -23.78 -0.21 6.26
C ILE A 157 -24.50 0.49 7.45
N GLN A 158 -23.96 1.59 7.99
CA GLN A 158 -24.68 2.47 8.93
C GLN A 158 -25.03 3.84 8.29
N PRO A 159 -25.94 3.88 7.31
CA PRO A 159 -26.24 5.07 6.51
C PRO A 159 -26.90 6.22 7.28
N ALA A 160 -27.44 5.99 8.48
CA ALA A 160 -28.17 6.99 9.25
C ALA A 160 -27.27 8.09 9.88
N HIS A 161 -25.94 7.93 9.88
CA HIS A 161 -25.00 8.83 10.56
C HIS A 161 -23.85 9.30 9.65
N VAL A 162 -23.85 8.90 8.38
CA VAL A 162 -22.80 9.30 7.43
C VAL A 162 -23.17 10.65 6.84
N ASP A 163 -22.31 11.65 6.99
CA ASP A 163 -22.52 12.96 6.38
C ASP A 163 -22.28 12.89 4.86
N TRP A 164 -23.37 12.68 4.13
CA TRP A 164 -23.39 12.54 2.67
C TRP A 164 -22.98 13.83 1.93
N GLN A 165 -22.97 15.00 2.60
CA GLN A 165 -22.52 16.25 1.98
C GLN A 165 -21.04 16.22 1.58
N HIS A 166 -20.23 15.41 2.27
CA HIS A 166 -18.82 15.19 1.93
C HIS A 166 -18.61 14.06 0.89
N PHE A 167 -19.66 13.37 0.45
CA PHE A 167 -19.57 12.14 -0.36
C PHE A 167 -19.78 12.34 -1.87
N GLY A 168 -20.04 13.57 -2.33
CA GLY A 168 -20.52 13.82 -3.70
C GLY A 168 -21.96 13.32 -3.88
N PRO A 169 -22.68 13.78 -4.91
CA PRO A 169 -24.10 13.51 -5.03
C PRO A 169 -24.36 11.99 -5.09
N PRO A 170 -25.39 11.48 -4.39
CA PRO A 170 -25.74 10.08 -4.44
C PRO A 170 -26.03 9.71 -5.90
N VAL A 171 -25.41 8.63 -6.37
CA VAL A 171 -25.77 8.02 -7.64
C VAL A 171 -27.23 7.61 -7.49
N ARG A 172 -28.13 8.38 -8.11
CA ARG A 172 -29.55 8.05 -8.17
C ARG A 172 -29.65 6.68 -8.83
N GLU A 173 -30.16 5.71 -8.10
CA GLU A 173 -30.66 4.47 -8.71
C GLU A 173 -31.75 4.90 -9.71
N VAL A 174 -31.46 4.71 -10.99
CA VAL A 174 -32.43 4.88 -12.06
C VAL A 174 -33.29 3.62 -12.02
N CYS A 175 -34.53 3.76 -11.54
CA CYS A 175 -35.58 2.76 -11.69
C CYS A 175 -35.85 2.47 -13.17
#